data_AF-A0A371E3T8-F1
#
_entry.id   AF-A0A371E3T8-F1
#
_cell.length_a   1.000
_cell.length_b   1.000
_cell.length_c   1.000
_cell.angle_alpha   90.00
_cell.angle_beta   90.00
_cell.angle_gamma   90.00
#
_symmetry.space_group_name_H-M   'P 1'
#
loop_
_entity.id
_entity.type
_entity.pdbx_description
1 polymer ?
#
loop_
_entity_poly.entity_id
_entity_poly.type
_entity_poly.pdbx_seq_one_letter_code
_entity_poly.pdbx_strand_id
1 'polypeptide(L)'
;MSVSNSYPFQQLQLSRNLMFPFPPTPLPFATLSLAPPSPSALSSPSLLSPLLQTCRDAEPLQETLQAAPEVVTNEGLVEEAWQIVNDTFLDTSRRHRWSQDTWLLEREAILSNSIQTRSRAHQIIKRMLASLGDPYTRFLSPDEFSKMARYDMTGVGINLKEVPDESGDLRLEVLGIILDGPAYSAGVRQGDEILAVNNMEVKGKSAFEVSSLLQGPNGTSVTIQVKHGNCGPVESIEVQRQLVARTPVFYRLEQLDSGVTPVGYIRLKEFNALARKDLVIAMKRLQGMGASYFILDLRDNLGGLVQLMEGAQAGIEIAKLFLNEGDM
;
A
#
# COMPACT_ATOMS: atom_id res chain seq x y z
N MET A 1 -44.77 38.00 16.99
CA MET A 1 -44.56 37.40 18.33
C MET A 1 -43.86 36.06 18.09
N SER A 2 -42.55 35.87 18.22
CA SER A 2 -41.51 36.49 19.06
C SER A 2 -41.59 36.14 20.56
N VAL A 3 -41.05 34.96 20.91
CA VAL A 3 -40.37 34.58 22.18
C VAL A 3 -39.36 33.48 21.79
N SER A 4 -38.05 33.43 22.09
CA SER A 4 -37.09 34.19 22.91
C SER A 4 -36.88 33.78 24.39
N ASN A 5 -36.21 32.64 24.62
CA ASN A 5 -35.35 32.38 25.81
C ASN A 5 -34.42 31.15 25.53
N SER A 6 -33.18 30.98 26.01
CA SER A 6 -32.15 31.73 26.76
C SER A 6 -31.50 30.79 27.81
N TYR A 7 -30.27 31.11 28.26
CA TYR A 7 -29.45 30.47 29.31
C TYR A 7 -28.61 29.22 28.94
N PRO A 8 -27.42 29.05 29.55
CA PRO A 8 -26.44 30.10 29.87
C PRO A 8 -24.98 29.75 29.51
N PHE A 9 -24.15 30.80 29.42
CA PHE A 9 -22.69 30.71 29.46
C PHE A 9 -22.20 30.22 30.82
N GLN A 10 -21.12 29.45 30.85
CA GLN A 10 -20.28 29.29 32.05
C GLN A 10 -18.81 29.47 31.67
N GLN A 11 -18.18 30.50 32.23
CA GLN A 11 -16.74 30.75 32.08
C GLN A 11 -15.95 29.71 32.87
N LEU A 12 -14.82 29.26 32.32
CA LEU A 12 -13.71 28.72 33.10
C LEU A 12 -12.40 29.29 32.57
N GLN A 13 -11.54 29.73 33.49
CA GLN A 13 -10.39 30.58 33.17
C GLN A 13 -9.13 29.79 32.78
N LEU A 14 -8.37 30.41 31.88
CA LEU A 14 -6.89 30.50 31.87
C LEU A 14 -6.10 29.45 32.67
N SER A 15 -5.28 28.66 31.97
CA SER A 15 -3.94 28.36 32.47
C SER A 15 -2.89 28.24 31.35
N ARG A 16 -1.83 29.05 31.51
CA ARG A 16 -0.46 28.93 30.98
C ARG A 16 -0.22 28.54 29.51
N ASN A 17 0.23 29.56 28.77
CA ASN A 17 1.16 29.42 27.64
C ASN A 17 2.36 28.52 28.00
N LEU A 18 2.73 27.62 27.09
CA LEU A 18 4.09 27.13 26.95
C LEU A 18 4.65 27.64 25.62
N MET A 19 5.38 28.74 25.71
CA MET A 19 6.04 29.41 24.59
C MET A 19 7.51 28.98 24.61
N PHE A 20 7.92 28.14 23.66
CA PHE A 20 9.32 27.70 23.54
C PHE A 20 10.09 28.61 22.58
N PRO A 21 11.15 29.31 23.03
CA PRO A 21 12.04 30.05 22.14
C PRO A 21 13.15 29.14 21.61
N PHE A 22 13.39 29.19 20.29
CA PHE A 22 14.59 28.58 19.68
C PHE A 22 15.73 29.60 19.60
N PRO A 23 16.92 29.30 20.16
CA PRO A 23 18.13 30.08 19.90
C PRO A 23 18.83 29.59 18.61
N PRO A 24 19.47 30.47 17.84
CA PRO A 24 20.29 30.08 16.69
C PRO A 24 21.75 29.82 17.11
N THR A 25 22.31 28.67 16.73
CA THR A 25 23.76 28.41 16.79
C THR A 25 24.26 27.78 15.48
N PRO A 26 25.43 28.18 14.96
CA PRO A 26 25.99 27.63 13.72
C PRO A 26 26.88 26.41 13.98
N LEU A 27 26.88 25.47 13.02
CA LEU A 27 27.79 24.32 13.01
C LEU A 27 29.17 24.68 12.42
N PRO A 28 30.28 24.12 12.91
CA PRO A 28 31.60 24.30 12.33
C PRO A 28 31.84 23.39 11.12
N PHE A 29 32.58 23.89 10.13
CA PHE A 29 33.05 23.11 8.99
C PHE A 29 34.16 22.12 9.39
N ALA A 30 34.03 20.85 9.01
CA ALA A 30 35.12 19.87 9.03
C ALA A 30 35.67 19.66 7.61
N THR A 31 36.95 19.95 7.40
CA THR A 31 37.64 19.82 6.11
C THR A 31 38.10 18.39 5.87
N LEU A 32 37.55 17.73 4.84
CA LEU A 32 38.07 16.45 4.34
C LEU A 32 39.29 16.69 3.43
N SER A 33 40.42 16.08 3.80
CA SER A 33 41.65 16.13 3.01
C SER A 33 41.65 15.03 1.95
N LEU A 34 41.93 15.40 0.70
CA LEU A 34 42.07 14.48 -0.44
C LEU A 34 43.55 14.06 -0.59
N ALA A 35 43.80 12.75 -0.61
CA ALA A 35 45.10 12.17 -1.00
C ALA A 35 45.01 11.57 -2.42
N PRO A 36 46.02 11.74 -3.29
CA PRO A 36 45.96 11.30 -4.68
C PRO A 36 46.45 9.85 -4.89
N PRO A 37 46.01 9.17 -5.97
CA PRO A 37 46.55 7.86 -6.37
C PRO A 37 47.81 8.00 -7.26
N SER A 38 48.75 7.06 -7.08
CA SER A 38 49.95 6.92 -7.93
C SER A 38 49.74 5.89 -9.05
N PRO A 39 50.21 6.10 -10.29
CA PRO A 39 50.08 5.15 -11.38
C PRO A 39 51.32 4.24 -11.54
N SER A 40 51.13 3.03 -12.08
CA SER A 40 52.19 2.19 -12.64
C SER A 40 51.64 1.35 -13.81
N ALA A 41 52.51 1.02 -14.77
CA ALA A 41 52.13 0.79 -16.16
C ALA A 41 51.98 -0.67 -16.62
N LEU A 42 51.41 -0.79 -17.81
CA LEU A 42 51.29 -1.96 -18.69
C LEU A 42 52.47 -2.96 -18.66
N SER A 43 52.16 -4.26 -18.81
CA SER A 43 52.62 -5.05 -19.98
C SER A 43 52.01 -6.46 -20.05
N SER A 44 51.91 -6.96 -21.27
CA SER A 44 51.65 -8.35 -21.69
C SER A 44 52.64 -8.63 -22.86
N PRO A 45 52.77 -9.86 -23.45
CA PRO A 45 51.97 -11.07 -23.28
C PRO A 45 52.73 -12.43 -23.21
N SER A 46 51.97 -13.51 -22.91
CA SER A 46 52.08 -14.90 -23.41
C SER A 46 53.39 -15.72 -23.36
N LEU A 47 53.32 -16.97 -22.88
CA LEU A 47 53.74 -18.19 -23.63
C LEU A 47 53.27 -19.52 -22.96
N LEU A 48 53.12 -20.55 -23.78
CA LEU A 48 52.54 -21.90 -23.54
C LEU A 48 53.23 -22.78 -22.47
N SER A 49 52.45 -23.60 -21.73
CA SER A 49 52.41 -25.09 -21.83
C SER A 49 51.74 -25.78 -20.61
N PRO A 50 51.23 -27.04 -20.72
CA PRO A 50 50.24 -27.58 -19.79
C PRO A 50 50.78 -28.59 -18.76
N LEU A 51 50.03 -28.80 -17.68
CA LEU A 51 50.15 -29.97 -16.80
C LEU A 51 48.77 -30.58 -16.53
N LEU A 52 48.68 -31.91 -16.66
CA LEU A 52 47.52 -32.69 -16.23
C LEU A 52 47.42 -32.67 -14.71
N GLN A 53 46.22 -32.46 -14.17
CA GLN A 53 45.91 -32.99 -12.85
C GLN A 53 44.42 -33.34 -12.70
N THR A 54 44.15 -34.64 -12.83
CA THR A 54 43.10 -35.43 -12.16
C THR A 54 41.72 -34.81 -11.99
N CYS A 55 40.74 -35.37 -12.71
CA CYS A 55 39.33 -35.25 -12.38
C CYS A 55 39.09 -35.61 -10.90
N ARG A 56 38.33 -34.77 -10.20
CA ARG A 56 37.84 -35.02 -8.86
C ARG A 56 36.35 -35.31 -8.99
N ASP A 57 35.88 -36.44 -8.47
CA ASP A 57 34.47 -36.80 -8.56
C ASP A 57 33.62 -35.70 -7.92
N ALA A 58 32.65 -35.18 -8.67
CA ALA A 58 31.66 -34.26 -8.15
C ALA A 58 30.66 -35.08 -7.32
N GLU A 59 30.40 -34.66 -6.08
CA GLU A 59 29.27 -35.20 -5.33
C GLU A 59 27.99 -35.00 -6.14
N PRO A 60 27.05 -35.97 -6.11
CA PRO A 60 25.77 -35.80 -6.79
C PRO A 60 25.08 -34.58 -6.19
N LEU A 61 24.81 -33.59 -7.04
CA LEU A 61 23.96 -32.46 -6.69
C LEU A 61 22.66 -33.01 -6.13
N GLN A 62 22.41 -32.73 -4.84
CA GLN A 62 21.13 -33.00 -4.21
C GLN A 62 20.09 -32.24 -5.02
N GLU A 63 19.34 -32.94 -5.88
CA GLU A 63 18.19 -32.34 -6.56
C GLU A 63 17.28 -31.80 -5.47
N THR A 64 17.17 -30.48 -5.40
CA THR A 64 16.12 -29.82 -4.64
C THR A 64 14.81 -30.21 -5.32
N LEU A 65 14.27 -31.34 -4.90
CA LEU A 65 12.93 -31.82 -5.22
C LEU A 65 12.01 -30.61 -5.04
N GLN A 66 11.61 -30.02 -6.16
CA GLN A 66 10.58 -29.00 -6.17
C GLN A 66 9.37 -29.67 -5.53
N ALA A 67 9.01 -29.24 -4.33
CA ALA A 67 7.88 -29.80 -3.61
C ALA A 67 6.69 -29.76 -4.56
N ALA A 68 6.11 -30.93 -4.83
CA ALA A 68 4.85 -30.99 -5.56
C ALA A 68 3.85 -30.06 -4.85
N PRO A 69 2.96 -29.36 -5.58
CA PRO A 69 2.03 -28.43 -4.94
C PRO A 69 1.28 -29.17 -3.85
N GLU A 70 1.49 -28.78 -2.59
CA GLU A 70 0.84 -29.43 -1.46
C GLU A 70 -0.67 -29.34 -1.68
N VAL A 71 -1.33 -30.50 -1.68
CA VAL A 71 -2.77 -30.57 -1.88
C VAL A 71 -3.42 -30.04 -0.60
N VAL A 72 -3.65 -28.73 -0.56
CA VAL A 72 -4.18 -28.00 0.61
C VAL A 72 -5.50 -28.63 1.05
N THR A 73 -5.44 -29.46 2.10
CA THR A 73 -6.60 -30.16 2.66
C THR A 73 -7.61 -29.17 3.25
N ASN A 74 -8.83 -29.64 3.52
CA ASN A 74 -9.84 -28.78 4.14
C ASN A 74 -9.48 -28.49 5.60
N GLU A 75 -8.92 -29.47 6.28
CA GLU A 75 -8.37 -29.40 7.63
C GLU A 75 -7.15 -28.47 7.66
N GLY A 76 -6.21 -28.61 6.71
CA GLY A 76 -5.01 -27.76 6.61
C GLY A 76 -5.33 -26.28 6.41
N LEU A 77 -6.33 -25.95 5.58
CA LEU A 77 -6.80 -24.57 5.42
C LEU A 77 -7.35 -23.97 6.74
N VAL A 78 -8.05 -24.78 7.53
CA VAL A 78 -8.61 -24.33 8.82
C VAL A 78 -7.50 -24.16 9.86
N GLU A 79 -6.54 -25.08 9.88
CA GLU A 79 -5.34 -25.03 10.72
C GLU A 79 -4.49 -23.79 10.43
N GLU A 80 -4.19 -23.52 9.15
CA GLU A 80 -3.45 -22.33 8.70
C GLU A 80 -4.15 -21.04 9.14
N ALA A 81 -5.46 -20.94 8.91
CA ALA A 81 -6.24 -19.78 9.33
C ALA A 81 -6.30 -19.62 10.86
N TRP A 82 -6.27 -20.71 11.62
CA TRP A 82 -6.19 -20.68 13.09
C TRP A 82 -4.82 -20.21 13.57
N GLN A 83 -3.74 -20.71 12.96
CA GLN A 83 -2.35 -20.40 13.30
C GLN A 83 -2.04 -18.91 13.07
N ILE A 84 -2.48 -18.36 11.94
CA ILE A 84 -2.31 -16.91 11.64
C ILE A 84 -2.93 -16.06 12.76
N VAL A 85 -4.15 -16.39 13.21
CA VAL A 85 -4.79 -15.68 14.32
C VAL A 85 -4.02 -15.89 15.63
N ASN A 86 -3.59 -17.12 15.92
CA ASN A 86 -2.85 -17.44 17.15
C ASN A 86 -1.58 -16.58 17.30
N ASP A 87 -0.89 -16.34 16.18
CA ASP A 87 0.43 -15.71 16.17
C ASP A 87 0.36 -14.17 15.97
N THR A 88 -0.68 -13.65 15.29
CA THR A 88 -0.76 -12.22 14.93
C THR A 88 -1.94 -11.45 15.53
N PHE A 89 -2.92 -12.10 16.18
CA PHE A 89 -4.11 -11.41 16.66
C PHE A 89 -3.81 -10.53 17.88
N LEU A 90 -4.30 -9.28 17.83
CA LEU A 90 -4.19 -8.31 18.91
C LEU A 90 -5.58 -8.06 19.50
N ASP A 91 -5.86 -8.63 20.69
CA ASP A 91 -7.13 -8.38 21.38
C ASP A 91 -7.18 -6.95 21.94
N THR A 92 -7.63 -6.02 21.09
CA THR A 92 -7.93 -4.62 21.46
C THR A 92 -9.29 -4.47 22.15
N SER A 93 -10.03 -5.56 22.39
CA SER A 93 -11.35 -5.49 22.99
C SER A 93 -11.26 -5.25 24.50
N ARG A 94 -12.06 -4.30 25.01
CA ARG A 94 -12.17 -4.02 26.46
C ARG A 94 -12.70 -5.19 27.30
N ARG A 95 -13.01 -6.32 26.68
CA ARG A 95 -13.59 -7.51 27.32
C ARG A 95 -12.63 -8.69 27.31
N HIS A 96 -11.42 -8.55 26.76
CA HIS A 96 -10.34 -9.55 26.72
C HIS A 96 -10.88 -10.97 26.57
N ARG A 97 -11.63 -11.19 25.48
CA ARG A 97 -12.39 -12.43 25.26
C ARG A 97 -11.54 -13.54 24.67
N TRP A 98 -10.40 -13.18 24.10
CA TRP A 98 -9.48 -14.10 23.48
C TRP A 98 -8.27 -14.34 24.38
N SER A 99 -7.84 -15.61 24.44
CA SER A 99 -6.56 -16.03 25.01
C SER A 99 -6.04 -17.22 24.22
N GLN A 100 -4.73 -17.46 24.23
CA GLN A 100 -4.14 -18.62 23.54
C GLN A 100 -4.75 -19.94 24.05
N ASP A 101 -4.98 -20.07 25.36
CA ASP A 101 -5.62 -21.28 25.94
C ASP A 101 -7.05 -21.51 25.41
N THR A 102 -7.87 -20.45 25.31
CA THR A 102 -9.24 -20.58 24.78
C THR A 102 -9.24 -20.81 23.27
N TRP A 103 -8.26 -20.26 22.56
CA TRP A 103 -8.07 -20.47 21.12
C TRP A 103 -7.62 -21.90 20.79
N LEU A 104 -6.76 -22.51 21.61
CA LEU A 104 -6.37 -23.92 21.50
C LEU A 104 -7.56 -24.88 21.70
N LEU A 105 -8.43 -24.61 22.67
CA LEU A 105 -9.64 -25.41 22.89
C LEU A 105 -10.62 -25.32 21.71
N GLU A 106 -10.77 -24.15 21.09
CA GLU A 106 -11.58 -23.97 19.88
C GLU A 106 -11.01 -24.79 18.69
N ARG A 107 -9.68 -24.83 18.53
CA ARG A 107 -9.01 -25.67 17.52
C ARG A 107 -9.30 -27.15 17.72
N GLU A 108 -9.14 -27.67 18.92
CA GLU A 108 -9.42 -29.08 19.23
C GLU A 108 -10.89 -29.43 18.94
N ALA A 109 -11.82 -28.55 19.35
CA ALA A 109 -13.24 -28.72 19.07
C ALA A 109 -13.54 -28.75 17.55
N ILE A 110 -12.90 -27.88 16.78
CA ILE A 110 -13.06 -27.80 15.32
C ILE A 110 -12.49 -29.06 14.62
N LEU A 111 -11.25 -29.43 14.93
CA LEU A 111 -10.53 -30.54 14.27
C LEU A 111 -11.01 -31.93 14.71
N SER A 112 -11.76 -32.04 15.81
CA SER A 112 -12.41 -33.30 16.23
C SER A 112 -13.42 -33.84 15.21
N ASN A 113 -13.83 -33.03 14.22
CA ASN A 113 -14.80 -33.39 13.18
C ASN A 113 -14.17 -33.29 11.78
N SER A 114 -14.27 -34.35 10.96
CA SER A 114 -13.78 -34.36 9.57
C SER A 114 -14.45 -33.29 8.69
N ILE A 115 -13.68 -32.56 7.89
CA ILE A 115 -14.15 -31.43 7.09
C ILE A 115 -14.35 -31.85 5.63
N GLN A 116 -15.53 -32.45 5.37
CA GLN A 116 -15.83 -33.11 4.09
C GLN A 116 -15.82 -32.21 2.84
N THR A 117 -15.97 -30.89 2.95
CA THR A 117 -16.05 -29.99 1.78
C THR A 117 -15.34 -28.66 2.00
N ARG A 118 -14.84 -28.05 0.91
CA ARG A 118 -14.20 -26.72 0.94
C ARG A 118 -15.15 -25.62 1.43
N SER A 119 -16.42 -25.69 1.03
CA SER A 119 -17.47 -24.78 1.53
C SER A 119 -17.66 -24.91 3.05
N ARG A 120 -17.60 -26.14 3.59
CA ARG A 120 -17.64 -26.37 5.04
C ARG A 120 -16.40 -25.79 5.75
N ALA A 121 -15.21 -25.95 5.18
CA ALA A 121 -13.99 -25.33 5.71
C ALA A 121 -14.12 -23.80 5.80
N HIS A 122 -14.55 -23.14 4.71
CA HIS A 122 -14.78 -21.69 4.70
C HIS A 122 -15.82 -21.25 5.76
N GLN A 123 -16.90 -22.02 5.96
CA GLN A 123 -17.90 -21.73 7.00
C GLN A 123 -17.34 -21.89 8.43
N ILE A 124 -16.48 -22.88 8.65
CA ILE A 124 -15.82 -23.09 9.94
C ILE A 124 -14.91 -21.90 10.25
N ILE A 125 -14.04 -21.49 9.33
CA ILE A 125 -13.17 -20.31 9.51
C ILE A 125 -14.01 -19.05 9.76
N LYS A 126 -15.07 -18.80 8.98
CA LYS A 126 -15.94 -17.62 9.19
C LYS A 126 -16.61 -17.60 10.57
N ARG A 127 -16.91 -18.76 11.17
CA ARG A 127 -17.45 -18.85 12.56
C ARG A 127 -16.36 -18.67 13.61
N MET A 128 -15.22 -19.33 13.40
CA MET A 128 -14.02 -19.25 14.25
C MET A 128 -13.54 -17.79 14.39
N LEU A 129 -13.45 -17.05 13.27
CA LEU A 129 -13.09 -15.62 13.32
C LEU A 129 -14.19 -14.75 13.96
N ALA A 130 -15.47 -15.09 13.78
CA ALA A 130 -16.56 -14.34 14.40
C ALA A 130 -16.60 -14.48 15.93
N SER A 131 -16.02 -15.52 16.52
CA SER A 131 -15.97 -15.69 17.98
C SER A 131 -15.05 -14.67 18.66
N LEU A 132 -14.02 -14.19 17.95
CA LEU A 132 -13.12 -13.11 18.38
C LEU A 132 -13.87 -11.80 18.69
N GLY A 133 -15.01 -11.58 18.02
CA GLY A 133 -15.85 -10.39 18.22
C GLY A 133 -15.24 -9.09 17.67
N ASP A 134 -14.15 -9.17 16.91
CA ASP A 134 -13.60 -8.06 16.13
C ASP A 134 -14.29 -7.96 14.76
N PRO A 135 -14.92 -6.82 14.41
CA PRO A 135 -15.56 -6.62 13.10
C PRO A 135 -14.58 -6.49 11.92
N TYR A 136 -13.28 -6.28 12.16
CA TYR A 136 -12.28 -6.12 11.11
C TYR A 136 -11.63 -7.46 10.69
N THR A 137 -11.46 -8.40 11.61
CA THR A 137 -10.98 -9.75 11.34
C THR A 137 -12.04 -10.58 10.61
N ARG A 138 -11.77 -10.93 9.35
CA ARG A 138 -12.69 -11.71 8.51
C ARG A 138 -11.95 -12.59 7.50
N PHE A 139 -12.55 -13.75 7.18
CA PHE A 139 -12.09 -14.61 6.11
C PHE A 139 -12.74 -14.21 4.78
N LEU A 140 -11.94 -14.20 3.72
CA LEU A 140 -12.37 -14.00 2.34
C LEU A 140 -12.20 -15.31 1.58
N SER A 141 -13.28 -15.82 0.96
CA SER A 141 -13.14 -16.89 -0.03
C SER A 141 -12.37 -16.38 -1.26
N PRO A 142 -11.84 -17.26 -2.12
CA PRO A 142 -11.20 -16.84 -3.38
C PRO A 142 -12.08 -15.91 -4.24
N ASP A 143 -13.41 -16.14 -4.26
CA ASP A 143 -14.36 -15.28 -4.98
C ASP A 143 -14.60 -13.91 -4.31
N GLU A 144 -14.53 -13.85 -2.97
CA GLU A 144 -14.67 -12.61 -2.21
C GLU A 144 -13.39 -11.79 -2.28
N PHE A 145 -12.23 -12.46 -2.23
CA PHE A 145 -10.91 -11.86 -2.40
C PHE A 145 -10.71 -11.35 -3.83
N SER A 146 -11.03 -12.14 -4.86
CA SER A 146 -10.93 -11.67 -6.26
C SER A 146 -11.84 -10.47 -6.50
N LYS A 147 -13.10 -10.49 -6.00
CA LYS A 147 -13.99 -9.32 -6.06
C LYS A 147 -13.46 -8.11 -5.30
N MET A 148 -12.70 -8.29 -4.22
CA MET A 148 -12.04 -7.19 -3.51
C MET A 148 -10.80 -6.67 -4.25
N ALA A 149 -9.99 -7.55 -4.82
CA ALA A 149 -8.87 -7.19 -5.69
C ALA A 149 -9.34 -6.45 -6.96
N ARG A 150 -10.52 -6.79 -7.50
CA ARG A 150 -11.22 -6.02 -8.54
C ARG A 150 -11.64 -4.60 -8.11
N TYR A 151 -11.41 -4.16 -6.86
CA TYR A 151 -11.57 -2.74 -6.47
C TYR A 151 -10.24 -2.00 -6.29
N ASP A 152 -9.10 -2.70 -6.34
CA ASP A 152 -7.80 -2.04 -6.25
C ASP A 152 -7.50 -1.31 -7.58
N MET A 153 -6.83 -0.15 -7.51
CA MET A 153 -6.48 0.62 -8.70
C MET A 153 -5.04 0.32 -9.10
N THR A 154 -4.85 -0.12 -10.34
CA THR A 154 -3.53 -0.44 -10.90
C THR A 154 -2.62 0.79 -10.96
N GLY A 155 -1.30 0.57 -11.05
CA GLY A 155 -0.28 1.61 -11.17
C GLY A 155 -0.32 2.46 -12.46
N VAL A 156 -1.39 2.34 -13.26
CA VAL A 156 -1.69 3.15 -14.45
C VAL A 156 -3.06 3.83 -14.38
N GLY A 157 -3.83 3.63 -13.31
CA GLY A 157 -5.14 4.26 -13.09
C GLY A 157 -6.33 3.55 -13.74
N ILE A 158 -6.21 2.25 -14.04
CA ILE A 158 -7.35 1.40 -14.44
C ILE A 158 -7.72 0.39 -13.36
N ASN A 159 -8.95 -0.09 -13.45
CA ASN A 159 -9.54 -1.12 -12.59
C ASN A 159 -10.14 -2.23 -13.48
N LEU A 160 -9.88 -3.48 -13.15
CA LEU A 160 -10.18 -4.64 -14.00
C LEU A 160 -11.29 -5.52 -13.42
N LYS A 161 -12.15 -6.05 -14.29
CA LYS A 161 -13.07 -7.16 -13.98
C LYS A 161 -12.73 -8.38 -14.82
N GLU A 162 -12.83 -9.56 -14.20
CA GLU A 162 -12.88 -10.84 -14.93
C GLU A 162 -14.31 -11.06 -15.45
N VAL A 163 -14.42 -11.42 -16.73
CA VAL A 163 -15.65 -11.77 -17.43
C VAL A 163 -15.43 -13.12 -18.12
N PRO A 164 -16.38 -14.07 -18.06
CA PRO A 164 -16.30 -15.28 -18.87
C PRO A 164 -16.34 -14.96 -20.37
N ASP A 165 -15.50 -15.62 -21.15
CA ASP A 165 -15.54 -15.66 -22.61
C ASP A 165 -16.48 -16.78 -23.10
N GLU A 166 -16.84 -16.77 -24.39
CA GLU A 166 -17.64 -17.84 -25.03
C GLU A 166 -16.97 -19.23 -24.93
N SER A 167 -15.63 -19.25 -24.82
CA SER A 167 -14.84 -20.47 -24.62
C SER A 167 -14.93 -21.04 -23.18
N GLY A 168 -15.52 -20.31 -22.24
CA GLY A 168 -15.49 -20.62 -20.79
C GLY A 168 -14.24 -20.12 -20.05
N ASP A 169 -13.24 -19.62 -20.79
CA ASP A 169 -12.03 -18.98 -20.24
C ASP A 169 -12.35 -17.63 -19.59
N LEU A 170 -11.45 -17.14 -18.73
CA LEU A 170 -11.52 -15.79 -18.19
C LEU A 170 -10.84 -14.78 -19.13
N ARG A 171 -11.59 -13.74 -19.52
CA ARG A 171 -11.08 -12.52 -20.15
C ARG A 171 -11.18 -11.33 -19.20
N LEU A 172 -10.38 -10.29 -19.44
CA LEU A 172 -10.25 -9.13 -18.57
C LEU A 172 -10.72 -7.86 -19.28
N GLU A 173 -11.63 -7.14 -18.65
CA GLU A 173 -12.22 -5.90 -19.18
C GLU A 173 -12.01 -4.75 -18.20
N VAL A 174 -11.77 -3.54 -18.72
CA VAL A 174 -11.61 -2.31 -17.92
C VAL A 174 -12.97 -1.91 -17.32
N LEU A 175 -13.17 -2.21 -16.04
CA LEU A 175 -14.38 -1.84 -15.29
C LEU A 175 -14.46 -0.33 -15.04
N GLY A 176 -13.33 0.31 -14.78
CA GLY A 176 -13.27 1.74 -14.47
C GLY A 176 -11.89 2.34 -14.71
N ILE A 177 -11.86 3.66 -14.92
CA ILE A 177 -10.66 4.40 -15.27
C ILE A 177 -10.64 5.77 -14.57
N ILE A 178 -9.46 6.21 -14.12
CA ILE A 178 -9.27 7.56 -13.59
C ILE A 178 -9.25 8.54 -14.75
N LEU A 179 -10.27 9.41 -14.83
CA LEU A 179 -10.26 10.58 -15.72
C LEU A 179 -9.02 11.44 -15.46
N ASP A 180 -8.37 11.87 -16.54
CA ASP A 180 -7.07 12.56 -16.56
C ASP A 180 -5.90 11.75 -15.94
N GLY A 181 -6.09 10.44 -15.73
CA GLY A 181 -5.04 9.50 -15.33
C GLY A 181 -4.15 9.05 -16.50
N PRO A 182 -3.07 8.29 -16.22
CA PRO A 182 -2.10 7.88 -17.25
C PRO A 182 -2.73 7.03 -18.36
N ALA A 183 -3.48 5.98 -18.00
CA ALA A 183 -4.13 5.13 -18.99
C ALA A 183 -5.20 5.89 -19.81
N TYR A 184 -5.94 6.80 -19.19
CA TYR A 184 -6.94 7.62 -19.88
C TYR A 184 -6.27 8.58 -20.88
N SER A 185 -5.19 9.23 -20.46
CA SER A 185 -4.38 10.12 -21.30
C SER A 185 -3.69 9.38 -22.45
N ALA A 186 -3.36 8.10 -22.25
CA ALA A 186 -2.80 7.21 -23.27
C ALA A 186 -3.86 6.62 -24.23
N GLY A 187 -5.16 6.78 -23.95
CA GLY A 187 -6.26 6.39 -24.84
C GLY A 187 -7.05 5.14 -24.43
N VAL A 188 -6.71 4.49 -23.31
CA VAL A 188 -7.47 3.36 -22.74
C VAL A 188 -8.85 3.86 -22.29
N ARG A 189 -9.88 3.03 -22.47
CA ARG A 189 -11.29 3.36 -22.23
C ARG A 189 -11.96 2.34 -21.32
N GLN A 190 -13.05 2.74 -20.70
CA GLN A 190 -13.93 1.82 -19.98
C GLN A 190 -14.59 0.86 -20.99
N GLY A 191 -14.62 -0.43 -20.67
CA GLY A 191 -15.12 -1.46 -21.57
C GLY A 191 -14.10 -2.04 -22.57
N ASP A 192 -12.84 -1.58 -22.52
CA ASP A 192 -11.75 -2.20 -23.28
C ASP A 192 -11.39 -3.59 -22.72
N GLU A 193 -11.11 -4.54 -23.60
CA GLU A 193 -10.61 -5.87 -23.25
C GLU A 193 -9.07 -5.87 -23.29
N ILE A 194 -8.39 -6.35 -22.24
CA ILE A 194 -6.93 -6.45 -22.21
C ILE A 194 -6.51 -7.82 -22.74
N LEU A 195 -5.70 -7.82 -23.80
CA LEU A 195 -5.19 -9.01 -24.47
C LEU A 195 -3.78 -9.37 -23.99
N ALA A 196 -2.91 -8.38 -23.79
CA ALA A 196 -1.54 -8.58 -23.35
C ALA A 196 -0.99 -7.40 -22.53
N VAL A 197 0.00 -7.69 -21.67
CA VAL A 197 0.79 -6.70 -20.92
C VAL A 197 2.26 -7.01 -21.11
N ASN A 198 3.05 -6.05 -21.60
CA ASN A 198 4.48 -6.21 -21.96
C ASN A 198 4.74 -7.45 -22.85
N ASN A 199 3.90 -7.66 -23.86
CA ASN A 199 3.89 -8.83 -24.75
C ASN A 199 3.61 -10.19 -24.08
N MET A 200 3.25 -10.22 -22.79
CA MET A 200 2.68 -11.42 -22.15
C MET A 200 1.18 -11.45 -22.38
N GLU A 201 0.67 -12.48 -23.03
CA GLU A 201 -0.77 -12.73 -23.16
C GLU A 201 -1.40 -12.92 -21.77
N VAL A 202 -2.56 -12.32 -21.54
CA VAL A 202 -3.25 -12.35 -20.24
C VAL A 202 -4.50 -13.23 -20.20
N LYS A 203 -4.81 -13.94 -21.30
CA LYS A 203 -5.94 -14.87 -21.34
C LYS A 203 -5.79 -15.94 -20.25
N GLY A 204 -6.87 -16.19 -19.50
CA GLY A 204 -6.87 -17.16 -18.39
C GLY A 204 -6.15 -16.70 -17.12
N LYS A 205 -5.59 -15.48 -17.07
CA LYS A 205 -5.05 -14.88 -15.85
C LYS A 205 -6.14 -14.20 -15.02
N SER A 206 -5.94 -14.19 -13.70
CA SER A 206 -6.76 -13.40 -12.78
C SER A 206 -6.54 -11.89 -12.94
N ALA A 207 -7.53 -11.09 -12.57
CA ALA A 207 -7.41 -9.64 -12.49
C ALA A 207 -6.30 -9.22 -11.51
N PHE A 208 -6.04 -10.01 -10.48
CA PHE A 208 -4.95 -9.77 -9.53
C PHE A 208 -3.57 -9.90 -10.19
N GLU A 209 -3.29 -11.02 -10.86
CA GLU A 209 -2.01 -11.21 -11.58
C GLU A 209 -1.75 -10.09 -12.58
N VAL A 210 -2.76 -9.72 -13.37
CA VAL A 210 -2.61 -8.69 -14.41
C VAL A 210 -2.50 -7.29 -13.81
N SER A 211 -3.19 -7.02 -12.69
CA SER A 211 -2.98 -5.80 -11.92
C SER A 211 -1.55 -5.70 -11.40
N SER A 212 -0.95 -6.82 -10.96
CA SER A 212 0.47 -6.86 -10.57
C SER A 212 1.43 -6.60 -11.75
N LEU A 213 1.13 -7.06 -12.97
CA LEU A 213 1.93 -6.75 -14.18
C LEU A 213 1.84 -5.26 -14.59
N LEU A 214 0.67 -4.66 -14.38
CA LEU A 214 0.42 -3.23 -14.62
C LEU A 214 1.04 -2.33 -13.55
N GLN A 215 1.18 -2.82 -12.32
CA GLN A 215 2.01 -2.20 -11.29
C GLN A 215 3.52 -2.28 -11.62
N GLY A 216 4.32 -1.48 -10.94
CA GLY A 216 5.76 -1.36 -11.15
C GLY A 216 6.29 0.02 -10.74
N PRO A 217 7.61 0.27 -10.86
CA PRO A 217 8.23 1.50 -10.37
C PRO A 217 7.67 2.75 -11.08
N ASN A 218 7.38 3.79 -10.31
CA ASN A 218 6.85 5.06 -10.82
C ASN A 218 7.80 5.69 -11.86
N GLY A 219 7.25 6.11 -12.99
CA GLY A 219 7.98 6.69 -14.12
C GLY A 219 8.38 5.69 -15.21
N THR A 220 8.31 4.38 -14.94
CA THR A 220 8.52 3.33 -15.97
C THR A 220 7.31 3.18 -16.88
N SER A 221 7.48 2.70 -18.10
CA SER A 221 6.37 2.38 -19.00
C SER A 221 5.88 0.93 -18.85
N VAL A 222 4.62 0.70 -19.23
CA VAL A 222 4.04 -0.61 -19.49
C VAL A 222 3.31 -0.56 -20.84
N THR A 223 3.53 -1.55 -21.70
CA THR A 223 2.76 -1.69 -22.94
C THR A 223 1.53 -2.55 -22.66
N ILE A 224 0.34 -2.01 -22.93
CA ILE A 224 -0.94 -2.72 -22.79
C ILE A 224 -1.52 -2.91 -24.18
N GLN A 225 -1.77 -4.15 -24.58
CA GLN A 225 -2.53 -4.43 -25.79
C GLN A 225 -4.01 -4.50 -25.43
N VAL A 226 -4.79 -3.55 -25.92
CA VAL A 226 -6.23 -3.44 -25.67
C VAL A 226 -7.03 -3.70 -26.94
N LYS A 227 -8.26 -4.17 -26.78
CA LYS A 227 -9.26 -4.26 -27.83
C LYS A 227 -10.45 -3.38 -27.43
N HIS A 228 -10.78 -2.41 -28.28
CA HIS A 228 -11.79 -1.41 -27.96
C HIS A 228 -13.22 -1.97 -28.04
N GLY A 229 -13.76 -2.41 -26.91
CA GLY A 229 -15.05 -3.11 -26.82
C GLY A 229 -15.07 -4.43 -27.62
N ASN A 230 -16.26 -5.00 -27.82
CA ASN A 230 -16.40 -6.34 -28.39
C ASN A 230 -15.91 -6.47 -29.85
N CYS A 231 -15.95 -5.39 -30.65
CA CYS A 231 -15.70 -5.43 -32.10
C CYS A 231 -14.75 -4.32 -32.62
N GLY A 232 -14.13 -3.53 -31.74
CA GLY A 232 -13.21 -2.46 -32.15
C GLY A 232 -11.81 -2.96 -32.52
N PRO A 233 -10.93 -2.04 -32.96
CA PRO A 233 -9.54 -2.38 -33.28
C PRO A 233 -8.78 -2.84 -32.03
N VAL A 234 -7.71 -3.59 -32.29
CA VAL A 234 -6.69 -3.93 -31.29
C VAL A 234 -5.57 -2.90 -31.40
N GLU A 235 -5.26 -2.23 -30.29
CA GLU A 235 -4.24 -1.18 -30.19
C GLU A 235 -3.23 -1.54 -29.10
N SER A 236 -1.94 -1.36 -29.39
CA SER A 236 -0.87 -1.49 -28.39
C SER A 236 -0.53 -0.10 -27.85
N ILE A 237 -0.94 0.16 -26.62
CA ILE A 237 -0.83 1.46 -25.96
C ILE A 237 0.32 1.42 -24.95
N GLU A 238 1.31 2.29 -25.10
CA GLU A 238 2.33 2.52 -24.06
C GLU A 238 1.76 3.47 -23.00
N VAL A 239 1.69 3.00 -21.76
CA VAL A 239 1.20 3.77 -20.62
C VAL A 239 2.33 3.98 -19.62
N GLN A 240 2.60 5.22 -19.25
CA GLN A 240 3.54 5.50 -18.17
C GLN A 240 2.91 5.10 -16.83
N ARG A 241 3.58 4.25 -16.06
CA ARG A 241 3.23 3.99 -14.67
C ARG A 241 3.44 5.25 -13.86
N GLN A 242 2.35 5.79 -13.35
CA GLN A 242 2.38 6.89 -12.41
C GLN A 242 1.62 6.46 -11.17
N LEU A 243 2.16 6.81 -10.01
CA LEU A 243 1.43 6.72 -8.77
C LEU A 243 0.26 7.72 -8.88
N VAL A 244 -0.93 7.24 -9.27
CA VAL A 244 -2.14 8.07 -9.49
C VAL A 244 -2.81 8.46 -8.16
N ALA A 245 -1.97 8.79 -7.18
CA ALA A 245 -2.38 9.51 -6.00
C ALA A 245 -2.82 10.91 -6.43
N ARG A 246 -4.06 11.26 -6.14
CA ARG A 246 -4.50 12.66 -6.15
C ARG A 246 -3.85 13.36 -4.96
N THR A 247 -3.61 14.68 -5.06
CA THR A 247 -3.16 15.44 -3.88
C THR A 247 -4.19 15.25 -2.76
N PRO A 248 -3.80 14.71 -1.59
CA PRO A 248 -4.71 14.59 -0.46
C PRO A 248 -4.82 15.92 0.32
N VAL A 249 -4.02 16.92 -0.08
CA VAL A 249 -3.85 18.21 0.60
C VAL A 249 -4.61 19.31 -0.13
N PHE A 250 -5.46 19.99 0.61
CA PHE A 250 -6.11 21.25 0.23
C PHE A 250 -5.63 22.32 1.19
N TYR A 251 -5.29 23.51 0.70
CA TYR A 251 -4.77 24.58 1.57
C TYR A 251 -5.25 25.96 1.12
N ARG A 252 -5.38 26.88 2.07
CA ARG A 252 -5.72 28.29 1.83
C ARG A 252 -5.22 29.18 2.97
N LEU A 253 -4.98 30.45 2.67
CA LEU A 253 -4.70 31.45 3.70
C LEU A 253 -6.02 31.93 4.30
N GLU A 254 -6.13 31.85 5.62
CA GLU A 254 -7.22 32.41 6.42
C GLU A 254 -6.71 33.63 7.19
N GLN A 255 -7.62 34.47 7.65
CA GLN A 255 -7.31 35.56 8.57
C GLN A 255 -8.06 35.36 9.88
N LEU A 256 -7.32 35.28 10.98
CA LEU A 256 -7.88 35.24 12.33
C LEU A 256 -7.90 36.67 12.90
N ASP A 257 -8.92 36.96 13.72
CA ASP A 257 -9.14 38.21 14.44
C ASP A 257 -8.95 39.50 13.62
N SER A 258 -10.04 39.94 12.98
CA SER A 258 -10.15 41.25 12.31
C SER A 258 -9.12 41.54 11.21
N GLY A 259 -8.41 40.51 10.72
CA GLY A 259 -7.40 40.64 9.67
C GLY A 259 -5.95 40.81 10.16
N VAL A 260 -5.69 40.67 11.46
CA VAL A 260 -4.36 40.93 12.04
C VAL A 260 -3.42 39.73 11.89
N THR A 261 -3.92 38.49 11.97
CA THR A 261 -3.08 37.29 11.96
C THR A 261 -3.38 36.39 10.75
N PRO A 262 -2.48 36.30 9.75
CA PRO A 262 -2.59 35.33 8.66
C PRO A 262 -2.28 33.91 9.16
N VAL A 263 -3.22 32.99 8.91
CA VAL A 263 -3.14 31.57 9.33
C VAL A 263 -3.24 30.67 8.11
N GLY A 264 -2.31 29.73 7.98
CA GLY A 264 -2.33 28.72 6.93
C GLY A 264 -3.24 27.55 7.30
N TYR A 265 -4.45 27.51 6.74
CA TYR A 265 -5.33 26.36 6.87
C TYR A 265 -4.94 25.28 5.84
N ILE A 266 -4.67 24.07 6.32
CA ILE A 266 -4.33 22.91 5.52
C ILE A 266 -5.26 21.75 5.93
N ARG A 267 -6.00 21.19 4.98
CA ARG A 267 -6.79 19.97 5.18
C ARG A 267 -6.13 18.81 4.47
N LEU A 268 -5.81 17.75 5.22
CA LEU A 268 -5.27 16.49 4.70
C LEU A 268 -6.36 15.41 4.79
N LYS A 269 -6.89 14.97 3.64
CA LYS A 269 -8.00 14.01 3.58
C LYS A 269 -7.60 12.54 3.78
N GLU A 270 -6.38 12.16 3.40
CA GLU A 270 -5.90 10.78 3.49
C GLU A 270 -4.36 10.76 3.55
N PHE A 271 -3.80 9.69 4.12
CA PHE A 271 -2.36 9.47 4.16
C PHE A 271 -1.89 8.65 2.95
N ASN A 272 -1.92 9.23 1.76
CA ASN A 272 -1.38 8.60 0.55
C ASN A 272 0.12 8.92 0.32
N ALA A 273 0.73 8.34 -0.71
CA ALA A 273 2.17 8.46 -0.97
C ALA A 273 2.65 9.90 -1.27
N LEU A 274 1.75 10.80 -1.67
CA LEU A 274 2.05 12.21 -1.90
C LEU A 274 1.86 13.08 -0.66
N ALA A 275 1.12 12.61 0.35
CA ALA A 275 0.69 13.39 1.51
C ALA A 275 1.81 14.24 2.14
N ARG A 276 2.98 13.64 2.42
CA ARG A 276 4.15 14.34 2.97
C ARG A 276 4.67 15.43 2.05
N LYS A 277 4.82 15.12 0.75
CA LYS A 277 5.35 16.05 -0.26
C LYS A 277 4.40 17.24 -0.45
N ASP A 278 3.11 16.96 -0.61
CA ASP A 278 2.11 17.98 -0.88
C ASP A 278 1.85 18.85 0.36
N LEU A 279 1.96 18.28 1.57
CA LEU A 279 1.91 19.03 2.83
C LEU A 279 3.08 20.00 2.96
N VAL A 280 4.32 19.56 2.68
CA VAL A 280 5.51 20.44 2.69
C VAL A 280 5.39 21.55 1.63
N ILE A 281 4.85 21.25 0.46
CA ILE A 281 4.59 22.26 -0.60
C ILE A 281 3.53 23.26 -0.13
N ALA A 282 2.43 22.80 0.46
CA ALA A 282 1.37 23.64 1.01
C ALA A 282 1.90 24.58 2.12
N MET A 283 2.65 24.03 3.09
CA MET A 283 3.26 24.81 4.18
C MET A 283 4.20 25.90 3.64
N LYS A 284 5.12 25.56 2.72
CA LYS A 284 6.03 26.54 2.11
C LYS A 284 5.29 27.64 1.34
N ARG A 285 4.23 27.29 0.60
CA ARG A 285 3.41 28.28 -0.13
C ARG A 285 2.66 29.20 0.81
N LEU A 286 2.03 28.66 1.86
CA LEU A 286 1.32 29.43 2.88
C LEU A 286 2.27 30.37 3.65
N GLN A 287 3.46 29.89 4.05
CA GLN A 287 4.49 30.71 4.68
C GLN A 287 4.95 31.84 3.74
N GLY A 288 5.15 31.56 2.45
CA GLY A 288 5.46 32.58 1.44
C GLY A 288 4.32 33.60 1.21
N MET A 289 3.08 33.24 1.53
CA MET A 289 1.92 34.15 1.55
C MET A 289 1.73 34.83 2.92
N GLY A 290 2.70 34.71 3.84
CA GLY A 290 2.73 35.39 5.13
C GLY A 290 2.12 34.63 6.31
N ALA A 291 1.71 33.37 6.16
CA ALA A 291 1.14 32.60 7.26
C ALA A 291 2.09 32.52 8.47
N SER A 292 1.64 33.01 9.63
CA SER A 292 2.39 32.99 10.90
C SER A 292 2.10 31.74 11.74
N TYR A 293 0.96 31.09 11.48
CA TYR A 293 0.49 29.90 12.18
C TYR A 293 -0.10 28.91 11.18
N PHE A 294 -0.20 27.63 11.55
CA PHE A 294 -0.81 26.58 10.73
C PHE A 294 -1.94 25.89 11.47
N ILE A 295 -3.02 25.56 10.74
CA ILE A 295 -4.07 24.65 11.18
C ILE A 295 -4.02 23.42 10.27
N LEU A 296 -3.70 22.26 10.84
CA LEU A 296 -3.78 20.97 10.14
C LEU A 296 -5.11 20.29 10.48
N ASP A 297 -6.06 20.35 9.55
CA ASP A 297 -7.37 19.74 9.66
C ASP A 297 -7.32 18.28 9.16
N LEU A 298 -7.39 17.35 10.10
CA LEU A 298 -7.45 15.90 9.87
C LEU A 298 -8.89 15.35 10.01
N ARG A 299 -9.92 16.20 10.06
CA ARG A 299 -11.31 15.71 10.16
C ARG A 299 -11.72 15.00 8.87
N ASP A 300 -12.47 13.92 9.06
CA ASP A 300 -12.89 12.97 8.02
C ASP A 300 -11.72 12.25 7.32
N ASN A 301 -10.50 12.28 7.90
CA ASN A 301 -9.37 11.49 7.44
C ASN A 301 -9.43 10.09 8.08
N LEU A 302 -9.63 9.07 7.26
CA LEU A 302 -9.79 7.67 7.69
C LEU A 302 -8.44 6.93 7.84
N GLY A 303 -7.31 7.62 7.66
CA GLY A 303 -5.98 7.01 7.61
C GLY A 303 -5.44 6.94 6.17
N GLY A 304 -4.72 5.87 5.85
CA GLY A 304 -4.06 5.67 4.57
C GLY A 304 -2.92 4.66 4.68
N LEU A 305 -1.85 4.81 3.90
CA LEU A 305 -0.71 3.91 3.81
C LEU A 305 -0.05 3.64 5.17
N VAL A 306 -0.45 2.53 5.80
CA VAL A 306 0.29 1.84 6.84
C VAL A 306 1.26 0.90 6.13
N GLN A 307 2.47 1.38 5.85
CA GLN A 307 3.47 0.61 5.11
C GLN A 307 4.06 -0.50 6.00
N LEU A 308 3.54 -1.71 5.82
CA LEU A 308 3.94 -2.93 6.55
C LEU A 308 5.21 -3.56 5.94
N MET A 309 6.36 -2.91 6.15
CA MET A 309 7.72 -3.48 6.26
C MET A 309 8.75 -2.35 6.10
N GLU A 310 9.56 -2.10 7.14
CA GLU A 310 10.78 -1.26 7.21
C GLU A 310 10.83 0.10 6.46
N GLY A 311 9.69 0.61 5.99
CA GLY A 311 9.52 1.90 5.33
C GLY A 311 8.53 2.74 6.12
N ALA A 312 8.98 3.91 6.60
CA ALA A 312 8.25 4.69 7.60
C ALA A 312 6.83 5.07 7.15
N GLN A 313 5.87 4.92 8.08
CA GLN A 313 4.46 5.22 7.85
C GLN A 313 4.25 6.68 7.44
N ALA A 314 3.36 6.95 6.50
CA ALA A 314 3.09 8.31 6.02
C ALA A 314 2.65 9.27 7.14
N GLY A 315 2.00 8.76 8.19
CA GLY A 315 1.67 9.51 9.41
C GLY A 315 2.91 9.88 10.25
N ILE A 316 3.80 8.93 10.54
CA ILE A 316 5.07 9.15 11.24
C ILE A 316 5.92 10.19 10.50
N GLU A 317 6.06 10.03 9.19
CA GLU A 317 6.86 10.92 8.36
C GLU A 317 6.28 12.35 8.24
N ILE A 318 4.97 12.51 8.45
CA ILE A 318 4.33 13.81 8.60
C ILE A 318 4.51 14.37 10.01
N ALA A 319 4.43 13.54 11.06
CA ALA A 319 4.69 13.96 12.44
C ALA A 319 6.11 14.50 12.63
N LYS A 320 7.12 13.89 11.98
CA LYS A 320 8.50 14.38 11.92
C LYS A 320 8.67 15.80 11.34
N LEU A 321 7.67 16.35 10.63
CA LEU A 321 7.70 17.75 10.17
C LEU A 321 7.41 18.76 11.30
N PHE A 322 6.87 18.30 12.42
CA PHE A 322 6.41 19.13 13.55
C PHE A 322 7.15 18.83 14.87
N LEU A 323 7.90 17.73 14.94
CA LEU A 323 8.63 17.27 16.12
C LEU A 323 10.14 17.37 15.89
N ASN A 324 10.86 17.97 16.85
CA ASN A 324 12.32 18.13 16.78
C ASN A 324 13.06 17.00 17.50
N GLU A 325 12.48 16.47 18.59
CA GLU A 325 13.04 15.41 19.43
C GLU A 325 11.89 14.54 19.99
N GLY A 326 12.18 13.29 20.35
CA GLY A 326 11.24 12.32 20.92
C GLY A 326 11.25 10.97 20.20
N ASP A 327 11.12 9.87 20.95
CA ASP A 327 11.01 8.52 20.41
C ASP A 327 9.63 8.29 19.75
N MET A 328 9.60 7.52 18.66
CA MET A 328 8.41 7.07 17.92
C MET A 328 8.48 5.58 17.64
#